data_AF-A0A8I1UR16-F1
#
_entry.id   AF-A0A8I1UR16-F1
#
_cell.length_a   1.000
_cell.length_b   1.000
_cell.length_c   1.000
_cell.angle_alpha   90.00
_cell.angle_beta   90.00
_cell.angle_gamma   90.00
#
_symmetry.space_group_name_H-M   'P 1'
#
loop_
_entity.id
_entity.type
_entity.pdbx_description
1 polymer ?
#
loop_
_entity_poly.entity_id
_entity_poly.type
_entity_poly.pdbx_seq_one_letter_code
_entity_poly.pdbx_strand_id
1 'polypeptide(L)'
;MTSELEMASAGNAAGLGARAAVIAGGFALAMLTAVVQPAYASFVDYSIRGTPTINQTATQTEFIIVNSGDKAALGSNDINGTKLGDIANLHIDRLDDVSRFAAGSGPAVAPYLNFWITDGTHFAVVANEPSNPGFQTLYNNGYDLSFADLSDKVAKIYENSDTSWLPNGGVGLTFADLADYVIMAPSNADLLTGWSGLGSGAPRDASNNAYGVNWVFGDTLSNYVSGDPGYIVANASVTANAVPEPMTMALFGAGLLGFGVMRRRRTA
;
A
#
# COMPACT_ATOMS: atom_id res chain seq x y z
N MET A 1 -59.68 -37.49 58.38
CA MET A 1 -60.29 -36.47 59.25
C MET A 1 -59.18 -35.82 60.03
N THR A 2 -58.98 -34.50 59.81
CA THR A 2 -58.47 -33.45 60.74
C THR A 2 -57.07 -33.63 61.35
N SER A 3 -56.19 -32.64 61.47
CA SER A 3 -56.14 -31.21 61.08
C SER A 3 -54.80 -30.63 61.55
N GLU A 4 -54.32 -29.63 60.82
CA GLU A 4 -53.46 -28.48 61.16
C GLU A 4 -53.04 -28.19 62.61
N LEU A 5 -51.82 -27.65 62.76
CA LEU A 5 -51.39 -26.46 63.54
C LEU A 5 -49.86 -26.30 63.35
N GLU A 6 -49.36 -25.36 62.54
CA GLU A 6 -48.94 -23.98 62.90
C GLU A 6 -47.98 -23.90 64.11
N MET A 7 -46.95 -23.04 64.22
CA MET A 7 -46.24 -22.09 63.36
C MET A 7 -45.12 -21.48 64.25
N ALA A 8 -44.07 -20.93 63.62
CA ALA A 8 -43.33 -19.72 64.02
C ALA A 8 -41.87 -19.80 64.55
N SER A 9 -41.06 -18.91 63.92
CA SER A 9 -40.07 -18.00 64.51
C SER A 9 -38.60 -18.17 64.09
N ALA A 10 -38.25 -17.41 63.04
CA ALA A 10 -37.16 -16.43 62.93
C ALA A 10 -35.88 -16.58 63.77
N GLY A 11 -34.72 -16.38 63.12
CA GLY A 11 -33.54 -15.82 63.79
C GLY A 11 -32.19 -16.13 63.13
N ASN A 12 -31.67 -15.15 62.40
CA ASN A 12 -30.28 -14.95 61.98
C ASN A 12 -29.20 -15.58 62.90
N ALA A 13 -28.17 -16.19 62.30
CA ALA A 13 -26.77 -15.89 62.65
C ALA A 13 -25.83 -16.31 61.53
N ALA A 14 -25.06 -15.35 61.05
CA ALA A 14 -24.01 -15.48 60.06
C ALA A 14 -22.78 -16.24 60.60
N GLY A 15 -22.01 -16.83 59.67
CA GLY A 15 -20.55 -16.76 59.75
C GLY A 15 -19.78 -18.07 59.84
N LEU A 16 -18.81 -18.18 58.93
CA LEU A 16 -17.54 -18.91 59.01
C LEU A 16 -17.53 -20.43 58.73
N GLY A 17 -17.20 -20.74 57.47
CA GLY A 17 -15.91 -21.36 57.17
C GLY A 17 -15.85 -22.89 57.12
N ALA A 18 -15.63 -23.45 55.92
CA ALA A 18 -14.39 -24.17 55.57
C ALA A 18 -14.55 -25.02 54.29
N ARG A 19 -13.75 -24.66 53.28
CA ARG A 19 -12.87 -25.54 52.46
C ARG A 19 -13.44 -26.44 51.35
N ALA A 20 -12.89 -26.16 50.16
CA ALA A 20 -12.51 -27.05 49.04
C ALA A 20 -13.67 -27.73 48.26
N ALA A 21 -13.67 -27.90 46.93
CA ALA A 21 -12.61 -27.99 45.93
C ALA A 21 -13.14 -27.51 44.55
N VAL A 22 -12.40 -26.69 43.80
CA VAL A 22 -11.63 -27.01 42.55
C VAL A 22 -12.49 -27.33 41.30
N ILE A 23 -12.09 -26.70 40.16
CA ILE A 23 -12.37 -27.00 38.73
C ILE A 23 -13.75 -26.48 38.23
N ALA A 24 -13.94 -25.70 37.16
CA ALA A 24 -13.23 -25.39 35.91
C ALA A 24 -13.44 -23.89 35.59
N GLY A 25 -12.50 -23.14 35.01
CA GLY A 25 -12.07 -23.32 33.62
C GLY A 25 -12.97 -22.51 32.69
N GLY A 26 -12.67 -21.23 32.52
CA GLY A 26 -13.47 -20.33 31.67
C GLY A 26 -12.85 -18.96 31.48
N PHE A 27 -11.53 -18.88 31.26
CA PHE A 27 -10.94 -17.68 30.65
C PHE A 27 -11.22 -17.74 29.15
N ALA A 28 -12.42 -17.29 28.75
CA ALA A 28 -12.66 -16.92 27.37
C ALA A 28 -11.93 -15.59 27.11
N LEU A 29 -10.64 -15.69 26.77
CA LEU A 29 -9.90 -14.58 26.17
C LEU A 29 -10.44 -14.44 24.74
N ALA A 30 -11.53 -13.70 24.58
CA ALA A 30 -11.99 -13.26 23.29
C ALA A 30 -10.89 -12.35 22.71
N MET A 31 -10.05 -12.93 21.84
CA MET A 31 -9.16 -12.20 20.94
C MET A 31 -10.04 -11.25 20.13
N LEU A 32 -10.13 -9.99 20.57
CA LEU A 32 -10.71 -8.92 19.80
C LEU A 32 -9.70 -8.58 18.69
N THR A 33 -9.65 -9.40 17.63
CA THR A 33 -9.00 -9.00 16.39
C THR A 33 -9.85 -7.90 15.80
N ALA A 34 -9.56 -6.65 16.16
CA ALA A 34 -10.03 -5.51 15.39
C ALA A 34 -9.41 -5.66 14.01
N VAL A 35 -10.18 -6.23 13.08
CA VAL A 35 -9.85 -6.16 11.66
C VAL A 35 -10.06 -4.71 11.28
N VAL A 36 -9.01 -3.89 11.46
CA VAL A 36 -8.96 -2.56 10.85
C VAL A 36 -8.92 -2.84 9.36
N GLN A 37 -10.07 -2.71 8.70
CA GLN A 37 -10.11 -2.63 7.24
C GLN A 37 -9.29 -1.39 6.88
N PRO A 38 -8.20 -1.52 6.09
CA PRO A 38 -7.53 -0.36 5.57
C PRO A 38 -8.58 0.46 4.80
N ALA A 39 -8.75 1.72 5.16
CA ALA A 39 -9.44 2.64 4.28
C ALA A 39 -8.47 2.90 3.11
N TYR A 40 -8.58 2.09 2.05
CA TYR A 40 -7.81 2.29 0.83
C TYR A 40 -8.19 3.65 0.26
N ALA A 41 -7.27 4.61 0.33
CA ALA A 41 -7.34 5.80 -0.49
C ALA A 41 -7.11 5.36 -1.93
N SER A 42 -8.21 5.19 -2.67
CA SER A 42 -8.22 4.93 -4.11
C SER A 42 -7.14 5.73 -4.83
N PHE A 43 -6.55 5.14 -5.87
CA PHE A 43 -5.61 5.83 -6.74
C PHE A 43 -6.14 7.20 -7.17
N VAL A 44 -5.28 8.22 -7.06
CA VAL A 44 -5.56 9.61 -7.43
C VAL A 44 -4.92 9.89 -8.78
N ASP A 45 -5.67 10.43 -9.73
CA ASP A 45 -5.12 10.90 -10.99
C ASP A 45 -4.48 12.28 -10.86
N TYR A 46 -3.35 12.49 -11.52
CA TYR A 46 -2.64 13.76 -11.49
C TYR A 46 -1.71 13.97 -12.69
N SER A 47 -1.43 15.23 -13.00
CA SER A 47 -0.43 15.62 -13.99
C SER A 47 0.94 15.73 -13.34
N ILE A 48 1.93 15.02 -13.90
CA ILE A 48 3.34 15.10 -13.48
C ILE A 48 4.04 16.27 -14.20
N ARG A 49 3.83 16.39 -15.51
CA ARG A 49 4.51 17.38 -16.35
C ARG A 49 3.66 17.76 -17.55
N GLY A 50 3.80 19.00 -18.00
CA GLY A 50 3.20 19.48 -19.23
C GLY A 50 1.72 19.78 -19.03
N THR A 51 0.93 19.54 -20.06
CA THR A 51 -0.52 19.79 -20.05
C THR A 51 -1.30 18.56 -20.57
N PRO A 52 -1.11 17.37 -19.99
CA PRO A 52 -1.96 16.23 -20.31
C PRO A 52 -3.41 16.57 -19.94
N THR A 53 -4.36 16.03 -20.70
CA THR A 53 -5.78 16.13 -20.35
C THR A 53 -6.21 14.86 -19.64
N ILE A 54 -6.86 15.00 -18.49
CA ILE A 54 -7.36 13.88 -17.69
C ILE A 54 -8.88 13.99 -17.62
N ASN A 55 -9.57 13.05 -18.25
CA ASN A 55 -11.03 12.98 -18.22
C ASN A 55 -11.44 11.86 -17.27
N GLN A 56 -12.37 12.15 -16.36
CA GLN A 56 -12.87 11.15 -15.40
C GLN A 56 -14.35 10.87 -15.63
N THR A 57 -14.74 9.62 -15.48
CA THR A 57 -16.13 9.22 -15.27
C THR A 57 -16.25 8.49 -13.95
N ALA A 58 -17.45 8.02 -13.60
CA ALA A 58 -17.66 7.26 -12.38
C ALA A 58 -16.88 5.92 -12.32
N THR A 59 -16.44 5.38 -13.46
CA THR A 59 -15.87 4.03 -13.55
C THR A 59 -14.51 3.96 -14.25
N GLN A 60 -14.07 5.03 -14.90
CA GLN A 60 -12.83 5.03 -15.66
C GLN A 60 -12.18 6.41 -15.70
N THR A 61 -10.88 6.41 -15.94
CA THR A 61 -10.08 7.62 -16.18
C THR A 61 -9.42 7.51 -17.54
N GLU A 62 -9.46 8.59 -18.31
CA GLU A 62 -8.76 8.72 -19.59
C GLU A 62 -7.61 9.72 -19.47
N PHE A 63 -6.42 9.30 -19.88
CA PHE A 63 -5.23 10.15 -19.98
C PHE A 63 -4.90 10.44 -21.44
N ILE A 64 -5.18 11.66 -21.89
CA ILE A 64 -4.88 12.15 -23.24
C ILE A 64 -3.49 12.81 -23.22
N ILE A 65 -2.53 12.17 -23.90
CA ILE A 65 -1.16 12.64 -24.07
C ILE A 65 -0.99 13.00 -25.55
N VAL A 66 -1.00 14.30 -25.87
CA VAL A 66 -0.89 14.79 -27.26
C VAL A 66 0.48 15.40 -27.58
N ASN A 67 1.21 15.87 -26.57
CA ASN A 67 2.56 16.41 -26.75
C ASN A 67 3.62 15.47 -26.18
N SER A 68 4.78 15.43 -26.84
CA SER A 68 5.99 14.87 -26.24
C SER A 68 6.33 15.65 -24.97
N GLY A 69 6.59 14.94 -23.86
CA GLY A 69 6.87 15.57 -22.56
C GLY A 69 5.66 15.77 -21.66
N ASP A 70 4.44 15.58 -22.16
CA ASP A 70 3.28 15.45 -21.29
C ASP A 70 3.38 14.12 -20.52
N LYS A 71 3.14 14.20 -19.21
CA LYS A 71 3.24 13.05 -18.31
C LYS A 71 2.18 13.17 -17.22
N ALA A 72 1.41 12.12 -17.02
CA ALA A 72 0.38 12.00 -16.00
C ALA A 72 0.51 10.66 -15.28
N ALA A 73 -0.22 10.49 -14.19
CA ALA A 73 -0.23 9.24 -13.46
C ALA A 73 -1.52 9.03 -12.67
N LEU A 74 -1.74 7.77 -12.28
CA LEU A 74 -2.51 7.39 -11.12
C LEU A 74 -1.54 7.10 -9.98
N GLY A 75 -1.75 7.67 -8.79
CA GLY A 75 -0.90 7.47 -7.62
C GLY A 75 -1.67 6.98 -6.39
N SER A 76 -1.09 6.07 -5.60
CA SER A 76 -1.64 5.63 -4.32
C SER A 76 -0.58 5.63 -3.21
N ASN A 77 -1.04 5.88 -1.99
CA ASN A 77 -0.27 5.79 -0.75
C ASN A 77 -0.71 4.61 0.14
N ASP A 78 -1.59 3.74 -0.36
CA ASP A 78 -2.25 2.69 0.44
C ASP A 78 -1.30 1.71 1.11
N ILE A 79 -0.15 1.48 0.48
CA ILE A 79 0.89 0.57 0.99
C ILE A 79 2.16 1.31 1.40
N ASN A 80 2.09 2.63 1.61
CA ASN A 80 3.22 3.37 2.16
C ASN A 80 3.62 2.81 3.53
N GLY A 81 4.92 2.72 3.78
CA GLY A 81 5.48 2.12 4.99
C GLY A 81 5.66 0.61 4.93
N THR A 82 5.11 -0.06 3.90
CA THR A 82 5.38 -1.48 3.65
C THR A 82 6.64 -1.67 2.81
N LYS A 83 7.21 -2.87 2.79
CA LYS A 83 8.35 -3.18 1.93
C LYS A 83 7.89 -3.47 0.51
N LEU A 84 8.75 -3.20 -0.47
CA LEU A 84 8.49 -3.53 -1.88
C LEU A 84 8.18 -5.02 -2.07
N GLY A 85 8.89 -5.89 -1.34
CA GLY A 85 8.69 -7.34 -1.34
C GLY A 85 7.36 -7.81 -0.75
N ASP A 86 6.64 -6.94 -0.03
CA ASP A 86 5.37 -7.27 0.62
C ASP A 86 4.17 -7.03 -0.30
N ILE A 87 4.35 -6.54 -1.54
CA ILE A 87 3.23 -6.32 -2.47
C ILE A 87 2.48 -7.64 -2.71
N ALA A 88 1.21 -7.67 -2.29
CA ALA A 88 0.32 -8.81 -2.50
C ALA A 88 -0.35 -8.73 -3.87
N ASN A 89 -0.86 -7.55 -4.21
CA ASN A 89 -1.53 -7.31 -5.47
C ASN A 89 -1.31 -5.86 -5.92
N LEU A 90 -1.12 -5.70 -7.22
CA LEU A 90 -1.07 -4.44 -7.92
C LEU A 90 -1.82 -4.61 -9.25
N HIS A 91 -2.90 -3.87 -9.41
CA HIS A 91 -3.84 -4.08 -10.50
C HIS A 91 -4.17 -2.77 -11.22
N ILE A 92 -4.42 -2.85 -12.52
CA ILE A 92 -5.02 -1.81 -13.37
C ILE A 92 -5.56 -2.44 -14.66
N ASP A 93 -6.77 -2.07 -15.06
CA ASP A 93 -7.34 -2.44 -16.36
C ASP A 93 -7.00 -1.40 -17.43
N ARG A 94 -6.75 -1.85 -18.65
CA ARG A 94 -6.69 -1.04 -19.88
C ARG A 94 -7.94 -1.32 -20.72
N LEU A 95 -8.76 -0.29 -20.90
CA LEU A 95 -10.04 -0.35 -21.62
C LEU A 95 -9.97 0.20 -23.04
N ASP A 96 -8.87 0.85 -23.41
CA ASP A 96 -8.64 1.34 -24.77
C ASP A 96 -8.14 0.25 -25.72
N ASP A 97 -8.37 0.45 -27.02
CA ASP A 97 -7.85 -0.43 -28.06
C ASP A 97 -6.34 -0.21 -28.25
N VAL A 98 -5.53 -1.10 -27.67
CA VAL A 98 -4.07 -1.05 -27.78
C VAL A 98 -3.58 -1.35 -29.20
N SER A 99 -4.38 -2.02 -30.04
CA SER A 99 -3.98 -2.38 -31.41
C SER A 99 -3.91 -1.16 -32.34
N ARG A 100 -4.48 -0.02 -31.94
CA ARG A 100 -4.34 1.25 -32.65
C ARG A 100 -2.92 1.82 -32.60
N PHE A 101 -2.09 1.32 -31.70
CA PHE A 101 -0.71 1.74 -31.54
C PHE A 101 0.24 0.80 -32.26
N ALA A 102 1.37 1.34 -32.74
CA ALA A 102 2.43 0.50 -33.28
C ALA A 102 2.94 -0.46 -32.19
N ALA A 103 3.11 -1.74 -32.51
CA ALA A 103 3.58 -2.74 -31.56
C ALA A 103 4.94 -2.34 -30.96
N GLY A 104 5.05 -2.40 -29.64
CA GLY A 104 6.25 -1.98 -28.90
C GLY A 104 6.44 -0.45 -28.78
N SER A 105 5.57 0.36 -29.37
CA SER A 105 5.57 1.81 -29.12
C SER A 105 5.13 2.11 -27.70
N GLY A 106 5.57 3.23 -27.15
CA GLY A 106 5.25 3.64 -25.79
C GLY A 106 3.77 3.53 -25.40
N PRO A 107 2.81 4.00 -26.21
CA PRO A 107 1.41 3.87 -25.85
C PRO A 107 0.88 2.42 -25.91
N ALA A 108 1.52 1.57 -26.71
CA ALA A 108 1.20 0.14 -26.79
C ALA A 108 1.62 -0.63 -25.52
N VAL A 109 2.64 -0.12 -24.80
CA VAL A 109 3.25 -0.83 -23.65
C VAL A 109 3.05 -0.13 -22.30
N ALA A 110 2.46 1.08 -22.30
CA ALA A 110 2.03 1.78 -21.10
C ALA A 110 0.97 0.98 -20.29
N PRO A 111 0.67 1.35 -19.03
CA PRO A 111 1.37 2.32 -18.19
C PRO A 111 2.78 1.87 -17.78
N TYR A 112 3.61 2.82 -17.32
CA TYR A 112 4.81 2.49 -16.54
C TYR A 112 4.42 2.21 -15.09
N LEU A 113 5.17 1.32 -14.45
CA LEU A 113 5.09 1.14 -13.00
C LEU A 113 6.26 1.86 -12.31
N ASN A 114 5.94 2.74 -11.37
CA ASN A 114 6.90 3.49 -10.58
C ASN A 114 6.60 3.38 -9.07
N PHE A 115 7.63 3.11 -8.28
CA PHE A 115 7.58 3.16 -6.81
C PHE A 115 8.55 4.22 -6.30
N TRP A 116 8.11 5.07 -5.38
CA TRP A 116 9.04 5.77 -4.52
C TRP A 116 9.51 4.83 -3.42
N ILE A 117 10.82 4.69 -3.27
CA ILE A 117 11.44 3.92 -2.19
C ILE A 117 12.34 4.81 -1.33
N THR A 118 12.54 4.39 -0.08
CA THR A 118 13.43 5.04 0.87
C THR A 118 14.18 4.03 1.74
N ASP A 119 15.38 4.42 2.20
CA ASP A 119 16.09 3.80 3.32
C ASP A 119 15.88 4.55 4.66
N GLY A 120 15.03 5.58 4.67
CA GLY A 120 14.78 6.48 5.79
C GLY A 120 15.51 7.83 5.70
N THR A 121 16.50 7.95 4.81
CA THR A 121 17.29 9.18 4.62
C THR A 121 17.40 9.62 3.15
N HIS A 122 17.28 8.69 2.22
CA HIS A 122 17.33 8.92 0.78
C HIS A 122 16.00 8.51 0.14
N PHE A 123 15.72 9.09 -1.03
CA PHE A 123 14.60 8.70 -1.87
C PHE A 123 15.09 8.36 -3.28
N ALA A 124 14.46 7.39 -3.92
CA ALA A 124 14.62 7.13 -5.35
C ALA A 124 13.31 6.60 -5.93
N VAL A 125 13.18 6.73 -7.24
CA VAL A 125 12.10 6.08 -8.00
C VAL A 125 12.62 4.78 -8.58
N VAL A 126 12.01 3.67 -8.19
CA VAL A 126 12.14 2.39 -8.89
C VAL A 126 11.14 2.37 -10.03
N ALA A 127 11.58 2.13 -11.24
CA ALA A 127 10.71 2.08 -12.40
C ALA A 127 10.91 0.80 -13.21
N ASN A 128 9.81 0.27 -13.71
CA ASN A 128 9.84 -0.53 -14.93
C ASN A 128 9.72 0.44 -16.13
N GLU A 129 10.65 0.36 -17.08
CA GLU A 129 10.45 1.02 -18.36
C GLU A 129 9.65 0.14 -19.33
N PRO A 130 8.75 0.69 -20.17
CA PRO A 130 7.83 -0.04 -21.03
C PRO A 130 8.54 -0.66 -22.24
N SER A 131 9.70 -0.09 -22.61
CA SER A 131 10.62 -0.67 -23.57
C SER A 131 11.32 -1.93 -23.05
N ASN A 132 11.19 -2.25 -21.75
CA ASN A 132 11.70 -3.50 -21.22
C ASN A 132 10.73 -4.64 -21.57
N PRO A 133 11.16 -5.60 -22.42
CA PRO A 133 10.30 -6.68 -22.87
C PRO A 133 9.82 -7.59 -21.73
N GLY A 134 10.50 -7.59 -20.58
CA GLY A 134 10.13 -8.43 -19.44
C GLY A 134 8.72 -8.16 -18.89
N PHE A 135 8.26 -6.91 -18.92
CA PHE A 135 6.91 -6.53 -18.47
C PHE A 135 5.83 -6.82 -19.50
N GLN A 136 6.17 -6.78 -20.79
CA GLN A 136 5.20 -6.95 -21.88
C GLN A 136 4.54 -8.33 -21.86
N THR A 137 5.25 -9.35 -21.37
CA THR A 137 4.72 -10.71 -21.22
C THR A 137 3.66 -10.85 -20.12
N LEU A 138 3.59 -9.88 -19.19
CA LEU A 138 2.63 -9.86 -18.08
C LEU A 138 1.33 -9.14 -18.45
N TYR A 139 1.28 -8.47 -19.60
CA TYR A 139 0.12 -7.71 -20.02
C TYR A 139 -1.04 -8.62 -20.42
N ASN A 140 -2.24 -8.32 -19.90
CA ASN A 140 -3.48 -8.99 -20.27
C ASN A 140 -4.69 -8.05 -20.13
N ASN A 141 -4.85 -7.12 -21.09
CA ASN A 141 -5.82 -6.01 -21.03
C ASN A 141 -5.62 -5.12 -19.79
N GLY A 142 -4.38 -4.96 -19.37
CA GLY A 142 -4.03 -4.38 -18.08
C GLY A 142 -2.95 -5.21 -17.40
N TYR A 143 -2.79 -4.98 -16.11
CA TYR A 143 -1.86 -5.70 -15.25
C TYR A 143 -2.58 -6.16 -13.99
N ASP A 144 -2.27 -7.37 -13.55
CA ASP A 144 -2.70 -7.94 -12.28
C ASP A 144 -1.50 -8.71 -11.71
N LEU A 145 -0.74 -8.07 -10.84
CA LEU A 145 0.62 -8.45 -10.50
C LEU A 145 0.77 -8.67 -8.99
N SER A 146 1.47 -9.73 -8.62
CA SER A 146 2.04 -9.91 -7.30
C SER A 146 3.52 -9.50 -7.29
N PHE A 147 4.14 -9.42 -6.11
CA PHE A 147 5.60 -9.25 -6.05
C PHE A 147 6.35 -10.39 -6.75
N ALA A 148 5.81 -11.61 -6.78
CA ALA A 148 6.45 -12.73 -7.46
C ALA A 148 6.59 -12.46 -8.97
N ASP A 149 5.56 -11.90 -9.61
CA ASP A 149 5.56 -11.54 -11.03
C ASP A 149 6.59 -10.44 -11.35
N LEU A 150 6.84 -9.56 -10.39
CA LEU A 150 7.79 -8.46 -10.48
C LEU A 150 9.24 -8.88 -10.19
N SER A 151 9.43 -9.85 -9.29
CA SER A 151 10.69 -10.09 -8.59
C SER A 151 11.92 -10.25 -9.50
N ASP A 152 11.78 -10.96 -10.62
CA ASP A 152 12.84 -11.21 -11.60
C ASP A 152 12.91 -10.15 -12.71
N LYS A 153 12.00 -9.17 -12.71
CA LYS A 153 11.96 -8.11 -13.71
C LYS A 153 13.00 -7.04 -13.37
N VAL A 154 13.60 -6.48 -14.41
CA VAL A 154 14.59 -5.41 -14.27
C VAL A 154 13.94 -4.18 -13.65
N ALA A 155 14.62 -3.65 -12.63
CA ALA A 155 14.28 -2.43 -11.92
C ALA A 155 15.31 -1.35 -12.27
N LYS A 156 14.83 -0.20 -12.75
CA LYS A 156 15.67 0.98 -13.01
C LYS A 156 15.49 2.01 -11.91
N ILE A 157 16.57 2.70 -11.58
CA ILE A 157 16.61 3.70 -10.51
C ILE A 157 16.68 5.08 -11.12
N TYR A 158 15.79 5.95 -10.69
CA TYR A 158 15.69 7.33 -11.11
C TYR A 158 15.57 8.27 -9.93
N GLU A 159 15.63 9.56 -10.25
CA GLU A 159 15.36 10.66 -9.32
C GLU A 159 16.34 10.69 -8.14
N ASN A 160 17.55 10.15 -8.30
CA ASN A 160 18.63 10.26 -7.32
C ASN A 160 19.99 10.08 -8.02
N SER A 161 20.93 10.98 -7.71
CA SER A 161 22.31 10.87 -8.21
C SER A 161 23.27 10.19 -7.22
N ASP A 162 22.89 10.10 -5.94
CA ASP A 162 23.57 9.27 -4.95
C ASP A 162 22.85 7.92 -4.87
N THR A 163 23.49 6.90 -5.43
CA THR A 163 23.01 5.52 -5.44
C THR A 163 23.84 4.61 -4.54
N SER A 164 24.72 5.17 -3.69
CA SER A 164 25.63 4.40 -2.83
C SER A 164 24.90 3.58 -1.76
N TRP A 165 23.66 3.97 -1.44
CA TRP A 165 22.76 3.30 -0.51
C TRP A 165 21.95 2.17 -1.15
N LEU A 166 22.05 1.99 -2.48
CA LEU A 166 21.36 0.94 -3.24
C LEU A 166 22.31 -0.24 -3.51
N PRO A 167 21.78 -1.47 -3.67
CA PRO A 167 22.58 -2.60 -4.07
C PRO A 167 23.28 -2.31 -5.39
N ASN A 168 24.53 -2.78 -5.54
CA ASN A 168 25.34 -2.59 -6.75
C ASN A 168 25.37 -1.14 -7.28
N GLY A 169 25.26 -0.14 -6.40
CA GLY A 169 25.21 1.27 -6.79
C GLY A 169 24.02 1.62 -7.70
N GLY A 170 22.90 0.89 -7.62
CA GLY A 170 21.70 1.13 -8.42
C GLY A 170 21.73 0.56 -9.85
N VAL A 171 22.74 -0.23 -10.21
CA VAL A 171 22.92 -0.73 -11.60
C VAL A 171 22.57 -2.21 -11.71
N GLY A 172 21.86 -2.58 -12.78
CA GLY A 172 21.58 -3.99 -13.12
C GLY A 172 20.67 -4.70 -12.12
N LEU A 173 19.78 -3.95 -11.47
CA LEU A 173 18.90 -4.46 -10.43
C LEU A 173 17.65 -5.12 -10.99
N THR A 174 17.10 -6.02 -10.18
CA THR A 174 15.75 -6.55 -10.28
C THR A 174 14.89 -6.03 -9.13
N PHE A 175 13.58 -6.23 -9.18
CA PHE A 175 12.72 -5.91 -8.03
C PHE A 175 13.06 -6.75 -6.79
N ALA A 176 13.56 -7.97 -6.96
CA ALA A 176 14.03 -8.82 -5.85
C ALA A 176 15.17 -8.18 -5.07
N ASP A 177 16.12 -7.53 -5.75
CA ASP A 177 17.24 -6.84 -5.09
C ASP A 177 16.76 -5.67 -4.21
N LEU A 178 15.55 -5.16 -4.50
CA LEU A 178 14.95 -4.02 -3.81
C LEU A 178 13.83 -4.42 -2.85
N ALA A 179 13.62 -5.72 -2.62
CA ALA A 179 12.50 -6.26 -1.86
C ALA A 179 12.40 -5.69 -0.44
N ASP A 180 13.53 -5.38 0.20
CA ASP A 180 13.57 -4.89 1.59
C ASP A 180 13.40 -3.38 1.74
N TYR A 181 13.38 -2.62 0.65
CA TYR A 181 13.20 -1.17 0.70
C TYR A 181 11.74 -0.80 0.98
N VAL A 182 11.56 0.28 1.74
CA VAL A 182 10.23 0.75 2.14
C VAL A 182 9.65 1.59 1.01
N ILE A 183 8.41 1.30 0.62
CA ILE A 183 7.62 2.16 -0.26
C ILE A 183 7.22 3.39 0.53
N MET A 184 7.69 4.55 0.11
CA MET A 184 7.34 5.82 0.75
C MET A 184 7.62 6.95 -0.21
N ALA A 185 6.61 7.77 -0.48
CA ALA A 185 6.80 9.01 -1.20
C ALA A 185 7.53 10.05 -0.31
N PRO A 186 8.42 10.86 -0.89
CA PRO A 186 8.99 12.01 -0.20
C PRO A 186 7.87 13.00 0.18
N SER A 187 8.04 13.69 1.32
CA SER A 187 7.07 14.73 1.72
C SER A 187 7.18 15.96 0.82
N ASN A 188 6.17 16.83 0.85
CA ASN A 188 6.25 18.12 0.15
C ASN A 188 7.48 18.94 0.60
N ALA A 189 7.89 18.82 1.87
CA ALA A 189 9.08 19.50 2.38
C ALA A 189 10.39 18.92 1.81
N ASP A 190 10.47 17.59 1.68
CA ASP A 190 11.63 16.92 1.07
C ASP A 190 11.76 17.31 -0.41
N LEU A 191 10.64 17.32 -1.14
CA LEU A 191 10.60 17.70 -2.55
C LEU A 191 10.93 19.17 -2.78
N LEU A 192 10.49 20.07 -1.89
CA LEU A 192 10.85 21.49 -1.94
C LEU A 192 12.32 21.74 -1.59
N THR A 193 12.88 20.97 -0.65
CA THR A 193 14.31 21.03 -0.33
C THR A 193 15.14 20.54 -1.52
N GLY A 194 14.67 19.45 -2.15
CA GLY A 194 15.30 18.83 -3.29
C GLY A 194 16.60 18.12 -2.94
N TRP A 195 17.07 17.31 -3.89
CA TRP A 195 18.36 16.64 -3.81
C TRP A 195 18.95 16.49 -5.21
N SER A 196 20.25 16.20 -5.26
CA SER A 196 20.93 16.01 -6.54
C SER A 196 20.37 14.79 -7.26
N GLY A 197 19.98 14.97 -8.52
CA GLY A 197 19.34 13.94 -9.34
C GLY A 197 17.80 13.97 -9.31
N LEU A 198 17.17 14.82 -8.48
CA LEU A 198 15.73 15.03 -8.55
C LEU A 198 15.34 15.84 -9.79
N GLY A 199 14.68 15.19 -10.74
CA GLY A 199 14.20 15.77 -11.98
C GLY A 199 12.81 16.40 -11.88
N SER A 200 12.42 17.10 -12.94
CA SER A 200 11.08 17.65 -13.14
C SER A 200 10.08 16.62 -13.69
N GLY A 201 10.48 15.35 -13.79
CA GLY A 201 9.67 14.25 -14.33
C GLY A 201 9.35 13.19 -13.28
N ALA A 202 9.75 13.45 -12.03
CA ALA A 202 9.51 12.60 -10.90
C ALA A 202 8.00 12.51 -10.61
N PRO A 203 7.47 11.38 -10.11
CA PRO A 203 6.05 11.21 -9.82
C PRO A 203 5.59 12.09 -8.64
N ARG A 204 5.18 13.32 -8.96
CA ARG A 204 4.53 14.28 -8.05
C ARG A 204 3.63 15.22 -8.84
N ASP A 205 2.57 15.73 -8.21
CA ASP A 205 1.68 16.72 -8.82
C ASP A 205 2.26 18.15 -8.79
N ALA A 206 1.52 19.12 -9.35
CA ALA A 206 1.92 20.53 -9.37
C ALA A 206 2.00 21.18 -7.98
N SER A 207 1.38 20.58 -6.97
CA SER A 207 1.45 20.99 -5.55
C SER A 207 2.56 20.25 -4.78
N ASN A 208 3.41 19.50 -5.48
CA ASN A 208 4.44 18.59 -4.97
C ASN A 208 3.92 17.38 -4.20
N ASN A 209 2.64 17.04 -4.25
CA ASN A 209 2.17 15.81 -3.62
C ASN A 209 2.68 14.59 -4.41
N ALA A 210 3.41 13.71 -3.74
CA ALA A 210 3.90 12.46 -4.30
C ALA A 210 3.15 11.26 -3.70
N TYR A 211 3.12 10.16 -4.45
CA TYR A 211 2.43 8.93 -4.08
C TYR A 211 3.39 7.74 -4.13
N GLY A 212 3.36 6.83 -3.16
CA GLY A 212 4.33 5.73 -3.09
C GLY A 212 4.31 4.80 -4.29
N VAL A 213 3.12 4.53 -4.84
CA VAL A 213 2.91 3.66 -6.01
C VAL A 213 2.29 4.47 -7.13
N ASN A 214 2.80 4.35 -8.36
CA ASN A 214 2.32 5.13 -9.49
C ASN A 214 2.24 4.31 -10.78
N TRP A 215 1.10 4.41 -11.45
CA TRP A 215 0.94 4.05 -12.86
C TRP A 215 1.08 5.29 -13.71
N VAL A 216 2.11 5.36 -14.55
CA VAL A 216 2.45 6.57 -15.30
C VAL A 216 2.02 6.43 -16.76
N PHE A 217 1.59 7.55 -17.35
CA PHE A 217 1.17 7.69 -18.73
C PHE A 217 1.92 8.85 -19.39
N GLY A 218 2.44 8.66 -20.60
CA GLY A 218 3.27 9.66 -21.27
C GLY A 218 4.72 9.70 -20.75
N ASP A 219 5.59 10.39 -21.49
CA ASP A 219 6.98 10.69 -21.11
C ASP A 219 7.56 11.76 -22.04
N THR A 220 8.80 12.16 -21.79
CA THR A 220 9.62 13.07 -22.60
C THR A 220 9.84 12.60 -24.03
N LEU A 221 9.81 11.30 -24.27
CA LEU A 221 10.02 10.73 -25.59
C LEU A 221 8.72 10.77 -26.41
N SER A 222 8.84 11.17 -27.68
CA SER A 222 7.69 11.36 -28.58
C SER A 222 6.91 10.08 -28.87
N ASN A 223 7.50 8.92 -28.61
CA ASN A 223 6.86 7.63 -28.77
C ASN A 223 5.90 7.27 -27.63
N TYR A 224 5.59 8.15 -26.67
CA TYR A 224 4.60 7.94 -25.58
C TYR A 224 3.32 8.78 -25.70
N VAL A 225 3.11 9.37 -26.87
CA VAL A 225 1.92 10.15 -27.21
C VAL A 225 0.76 9.21 -27.55
N SER A 226 -0.31 9.20 -26.74
CA SER A 226 -1.52 8.39 -27.00
C SER A 226 -2.46 9.02 -28.03
N GLY A 227 -2.42 10.34 -28.17
CA GLY A 227 -3.39 11.10 -28.96
C GLY A 227 -4.75 11.19 -28.27
N ASP A 228 -5.79 11.39 -29.08
CA ASP A 228 -7.20 11.45 -28.68
C ASP A 228 -8.00 10.48 -29.58
N PRO A 229 -8.59 9.40 -29.03
CA PRO A 229 -8.73 9.07 -27.61
C PRO A 229 -7.40 8.76 -26.90
N GLY A 230 -7.39 8.83 -25.57
CA GLY A 230 -6.22 8.63 -24.72
C GLY A 230 -6.02 7.18 -24.23
N TYR A 231 -5.27 7.02 -23.14
CA TYR A 231 -5.22 5.77 -22.36
C TYR A 231 -6.47 5.70 -21.49
N ILE A 232 -7.29 4.67 -21.62
CA ILE A 232 -8.51 4.54 -20.82
C ILE A 232 -8.28 3.41 -19.82
N VAL A 233 -8.37 3.72 -18.53
CA VAL A 233 -8.05 2.77 -17.45
C VAL A 233 -9.13 2.73 -16.39
N ALA A 234 -9.20 1.61 -15.67
CA ALA A 234 -10.11 1.41 -14.56
C ALA A 234 -9.50 0.50 -13.49
N ASN A 235 -10.19 0.41 -12.34
CA ASN A 235 -9.94 -0.58 -11.29
C ASN A 235 -8.51 -0.60 -10.73
N ALA A 236 -7.79 0.52 -10.79
CA ALA A 236 -6.45 0.62 -10.23
C ALA A 236 -6.48 0.35 -8.72
N SER A 237 -5.69 -0.62 -8.26
CA SER A 237 -5.63 -0.98 -6.84
C SER A 237 -4.27 -1.54 -6.46
N VAL A 238 -3.94 -1.44 -5.18
CA VAL A 238 -2.70 -1.98 -4.62
C VAL A 238 -2.93 -2.45 -3.20
N THR A 239 -2.37 -3.60 -2.85
CA THR A 239 -2.42 -4.17 -1.50
C THR A 239 -1.08 -4.80 -1.13
N ALA A 240 -0.77 -4.80 0.15
CA ALA A 240 0.40 -5.46 0.71
C ALA A 240 -0.04 -6.63 1.59
N ASN A 241 0.81 -7.65 1.67
CA ASN A 241 0.66 -8.74 2.61
C ASN A 241 0.68 -8.17 4.02
N ALA A 242 -0.22 -8.65 4.87
CA ALA A 242 -0.25 -8.22 6.27
C ALA A 242 1.10 -8.58 6.92
N VAL A 243 1.87 -7.56 7.29
CA VAL A 243 3.06 -7.75 8.11
C VAL A 243 2.57 -8.20 9.49
N PRO A 244 2.96 -9.39 9.98
CA PRO A 244 2.57 -9.81 11.33
C PRO A 244 3.06 -8.76 12.32
N GLU A 245 2.14 -8.06 13.00
CA GLU A 245 2.54 -7.08 14.00
C GLU A 245 3.47 -7.77 15.00
N PRO A 246 4.59 -7.11 15.39
CA PRO A 246 5.45 -7.70 16.39
C PRO A 246 4.61 -7.97 17.64
N MET A 247 4.71 -9.19 18.18
CA MET A 247 3.97 -9.67 19.35
C MET A 247 4.08 -8.75 20.58
N THR A 248 4.90 -7.71 20.53
CA THR A 248 5.01 -6.63 21.52
C THR A 248 3.72 -5.81 21.66
N MET A 249 2.94 -5.57 20.61
CA MET A 249 1.64 -4.88 20.75
C MET A 249 0.63 -5.75 21.50
N ALA A 250 0.59 -7.05 21.18
CA ALA A 250 -0.20 -8.04 21.93
C ALA A 250 0.29 -8.17 23.38
N LEU A 251 1.60 -8.15 23.62
CA LEU A 251 2.20 -8.21 24.97
C LEU A 251 1.93 -6.93 25.77
N PHE A 252 1.96 -5.76 25.11
CA PHE A 252 1.64 -4.48 25.74
C PHE A 252 0.15 -4.42 26.12
N GLY A 253 -0.74 -4.85 25.23
CA GLY A 253 -2.17 -4.99 25.51
C GLY A 253 -2.45 -5.98 26.65
N ALA A 254 -1.81 -7.15 26.62
CA ALA A 254 -1.92 -8.15 27.69
C ALA A 254 -1.34 -7.65 29.03
N GLY A 255 -0.25 -6.89 28.99
CA GLY A 255 0.36 -6.26 30.15
C GLY A 255 -0.56 -5.25 30.81
N LEU A 256 -1.18 -4.36 30.03
CA LEU A 256 -2.16 -3.38 30.52
C LEU A 256 -3.39 -4.05 31.14
N LEU A 257 -3.91 -5.11 30.53
CA LEU A 257 -5.01 -5.91 31.08
C LEU A 257 -4.61 -6.59 32.40
N GLY A 258 -3.40 -7.16 32.45
CA GLY A 258 -2.84 -7.76 33.67
C GLY A 258 -2.74 -6.77 34.84
N PHE A 259 -2.26 -5.55 34.58
CA PHE A 259 -2.19 -4.49 35.60
C PHE A 259 -3.59 -4.01 36.04
N GLY A 260 -4.55 -3.90 35.12
CA GLY A 260 -5.92 -3.54 35.44
C GLY A 260 -6.61 -4.54 36.37
N VAL A 261 -6.43 -5.84 36.11
CA VAL A 261 -6.98 -6.93 36.95
C VAL A 261 -6.31 -6.98 38.32
N MET A 262 -4.99 -6.77 38.41
CA MET A 262 -4.29 -6.71 39.70
C MET A 262 -4.74 -5.52 40.56
N ARG A 263 -5.01 -4.36 39.95
CA ARG A 263 -5.46 -3.17 40.68
C ARG A 263 -6.85 -3.36 41.27
N ARG A 264 -7.77 -4.01 40.53
CA ARG A 264 -9.15 -4.30 40.98
C ARG A 264 -9.20 -5.26 42.18
N ARG A 265 -8.24 -6.19 42.27
CA ARG A 265 -8.11 -7.16 43.38
C ARG A 265 -7.52 -6.56 44.66
N ARG A 266 -6.96 -5.36 44.63
CA ARG A 266 -6.43 -4.68 45.83
C ARG A 266 -7.44 -3.77 46.53
N THR A 267 -8.56 -3.47 45.87
CA THR A 267 -9.64 -2.59 46.36
C THR A 267 -10.89 -3.34 46.80
N ALA A 268 -10.87 -4.68 46.79
CA ALA A 268 -11.89 -5.56 47.33
C ALA A 268 -11.26 -6.37 48.47
#